data_AF-A0A6C1PIM0-F1
#
_entry.id   AF-A0A6C1PIM0-F1
#
_cell.length_a   1.000
_cell.length_b   1.000
_cell.length_c   1.000
_cell.angle_alpha   90.00
_cell.angle_beta   90.00
_cell.angle_gamma   90.00
#
_symmetry.space_group_name_H-M   'P 1'
#
loop_
_entity.id
_entity.type
_entity.pdbx_description
1 polymer ?
#
loop_
_entity_poly.entity_id
_entity_poly.type
_entity_poly.pdbx_seq_one_letter_code
_entity_poly.pdbx_strand_id
1 'polypeptide(L)'
;RINRKPGIVIANIGDASMGCGPVWEAMMLSAMEQYRTLWAKDVGGAPPILFNFVNNFYGMGGQTFGETMGFDILARAGAGVNPQMMHAERVDGYNPLAVADAIERKKKLLLAGEGPVLLDTITYRISGHSPSDASSYRTKDEIGMWEQADALVSFADRLIKAGVIDDAELTAMKERVASKIERALRLAIDPELSPHAPGSFIGEVMFSNTPTDRMDDREPEVLLPLEENPRVEQIARKSRSAFDDDGKPLSKMKVTAYRDALFEAVIHRFYEDPTLAAWGEENRDWGGAFAVYRGLTEALPYHRLFNSSISEGAIVGAGVGYALSGGRALVELMYCDFMGRAGDEIFNQAAKWQSMSAGVLTMPLVVRVSVGSKYGAQHSQDWSSLVAHIPGLKVMFPATPYDAKGMLNLALRGTDPVIFFESQRLYDIGEEFHPGGVPTEYYEIPEGMPDVKREGTDVTIVTVGATLYVALEAAKELEATYGVSVEVIDARFLNPLDVTPIVDSVAKTGKLLLASDACERGSFLHNIASQITQVAFDELDGPPVVVGSRNWITPAVELEPEFFPQKEWIIDALHERLLPLPGHVVTTEQTTSSLVERYKAGV
;
A
#
# COMPACT_ATOMS: atom_id res chain seq x y z
N ARG A 1 4.40 -20.06 5.59
CA ARG A 1 3.74 -20.48 6.85
C ARG A 1 2.22 -20.37 6.70
N ILE A 2 1.65 -19.17 6.56
CA ILE A 2 0.19 -18.93 6.40
C ILE A 2 -0.41 -19.75 5.25
N ASN A 3 0.19 -19.67 4.05
CA ASN A 3 -0.28 -20.44 2.88
C ASN A 3 -0.04 -21.96 2.95
N ARG A 4 0.56 -22.50 4.03
CA ARG A 4 0.91 -23.93 4.20
C ARG A 4 1.75 -24.54 3.04
N LYS A 5 2.37 -23.70 2.20
CA LYS A 5 3.26 -24.13 1.10
C LYS A 5 4.69 -24.36 1.62
N PRO A 6 5.38 -25.44 1.17
CA PRO A 6 6.78 -25.65 1.50
C PRO A 6 7.64 -24.62 0.78
N GLY A 7 8.74 -24.21 1.42
CA GLY A 7 9.67 -23.27 0.82
C GLY A 7 10.58 -22.63 1.85
N ILE A 8 11.71 -22.13 1.37
CA ILE A 8 12.64 -21.29 2.12
C ILE A 8 12.84 -20.04 1.27
N VAL A 9 12.74 -18.87 1.90
CA VAL A 9 13.06 -17.60 1.26
C VAL A 9 14.54 -17.33 1.47
N ILE A 10 15.27 -17.04 0.39
CA ILE A 10 16.67 -16.57 0.45
C ILE A 10 16.68 -15.14 -0.08
N ALA A 11 16.86 -14.18 0.82
CA ALA A 11 17.07 -12.78 0.48
C ALA A 11 18.57 -12.58 0.22
N ASN A 12 18.94 -12.37 -1.05
CA ASN A 12 20.32 -12.03 -1.41
C ASN A 12 20.49 -10.51 -1.37
N ILE A 13 21.42 -10.03 -0.55
CA ILE A 13 21.53 -8.61 -0.19
C ILE A 13 23.01 -8.21 -0.27
N GLY A 14 23.32 -6.97 -0.69
CA GLY A 14 24.69 -6.45 -0.60
C GLY A 14 25.03 -6.07 0.84
N ASP A 15 26.29 -6.21 1.25
CA ASP A 15 26.75 -5.83 2.60
C ASP A 15 26.44 -4.38 2.96
N ALA A 16 26.54 -3.47 1.99
CA ALA A 16 26.24 -2.05 2.22
C ALA A 16 24.75 -1.75 2.46
N SER A 17 23.84 -2.66 2.10
CA SER A 17 22.40 -2.45 2.33
C SER A 17 22.02 -2.54 3.81
N MET A 18 22.93 -2.93 4.70
CA MET A 18 22.72 -2.83 6.15
C MET A 18 22.46 -1.38 6.62
N GLY A 19 22.85 -0.38 5.82
CA GLY A 19 22.50 1.02 6.07
C GLY A 19 21.07 1.40 5.66
N CYS A 20 20.33 0.51 5.00
CA CYS A 20 18.95 0.75 4.56
C CYS A 20 17.95 0.30 5.64
N GLY A 21 17.09 1.21 6.10
CA GLY A 21 16.05 0.93 7.09
C GLY A 21 15.22 -0.35 6.82
N PRO A 22 14.67 -0.55 5.59
CA PRO A 22 13.88 -1.72 5.26
C PRO A 22 14.56 -3.07 5.50
N VAL A 23 15.90 -3.14 5.40
CA VAL A 23 16.65 -4.37 5.68
C VAL A 23 16.58 -4.71 7.17
N TRP A 24 16.78 -3.72 8.03
CA TRP A 24 16.69 -3.90 9.49
C TRP A 24 15.27 -4.23 9.93
N GLU A 25 14.30 -3.49 9.39
CA GLU A 25 12.87 -3.67 9.59
C GLU A 25 12.40 -5.09 9.20
N ALA A 26 12.84 -5.60 8.04
CA ALA A 26 12.53 -6.97 7.61
C ALA A 26 13.13 -8.05 8.52
N MET A 27 14.38 -7.85 9.00
CA MET A 27 14.99 -8.77 9.97
C MET A 27 14.19 -8.83 11.27
N MET A 28 13.75 -7.68 11.79
CA MET A 28 12.92 -7.60 12.99
C MET A 28 11.56 -8.28 12.82
N LEU A 29 10.86 -7.99 11.72
CA LEU A 29 9.56 -8.62 11.43
C LEU A 29 9.70 -10.15 11.33
N SER A 30 10.78 -10.64 10.70
CA SER A 30 11.01 -12.08 10.57
C SER A 30 11.37 -12.78 11.88
N ALA A 31 11.89 -12.03 12.86
CA ALA A 31 12.34 -12.52 14.16
C ALA A 31 11.31 -12.39 15.28
N MET A 32 10.10 -11.89 15.00
CA MET A 32 9.08 -11.68 16.02
C MET A 32 8.80 -12.96 16.82
N GLU A 33 8.81 -12.82 18.14
CA GLU A 33 8.69 -13.98 19.03
C GLU A 33 7.32 -14.67 18.95
N GLN A 34 6.28 -13.91 18.59
CA GLN A 34 4.90 -14.39 18.45
C GLN A 34 4.76 -15.62 17.54
N TYR A 35 5.63 -15.79 16.54
CA TYR A 35 5.58 -16.94 15.65
C TYR A 35 5.82 -18.27 16.39
N ARG A 36 6.49 -18.21 17.54
CA ARG A 36 6.80 -19.38 18.39
C ARG A 36 5.93 -19.45 19.64
N THR A 37 5.48 -18.30 20.14
CA THR A 37 4.79 -18.21 21.45
C THR A 37 3.28 -18.05 21.35
N LEU A 38 2.77 -17.34 20.34
CA LEU A 38 1.34 -17.03 20.18
C LEU A 38 0.69 -17.84 19.05
N TRP A 39 1.44 -18.09 17.97
CA TRP A 39 0.93 -18.88 16.85
C TRP A 39 0.82 -20.36 17.22
N ALA A 40 -0.17 -21.04 16.65
CA ALA A 40 -0.38 -22.47 16.90
C ALA A 40 0.85 -23.29 16.45
N LYS A 41 1.21 -24.32 17.23
CA LYS A 41 2.46 -25.07 17.00
C LYS A 41 2.51 -25.75 15.63
N ASP A 42 1.37 -26.15 15.09
CA ASP A 42 1.25 -26.76 13.76
C ASP A 42 1.53 -25.78 12.60
N VAL A 43 1.50 -24.46 12.86
CA VAL A 43 1.92 -23.44 11.87
C VAL A 43 3.42 -23.53 11.58
N GLY A 44 4.20 -24.05 12.53
CA GLY A 44 5.60 -24.42 12.33
C GLY A 44 6.61 -23.32 12.65
N GLY A 45 6.28 -22.40 13.56
CA GLY A 45 7.23 -21.42 14.10
C GLY A 45 7.56 -20.26 13.16
N ALA A 46 8.77 -19.73 13.29
CA ALA A 46 9.23 -18.58 12.53
C ALA A 46 9.18 -18.80 10.99
N PRO A 47 8.96 -17.74 10.19
CA PRO A 47 9.04 -17.82 8.75
C PRO A 47 10.44 -18.30 8.32
N PRO A 48 10.54 -19.25 7.36
CA PRO A 48 11.81 -19.84 6.94
C PRO A 48 12.55 -18.90 5.99
N ILE A 49 13.15 -17.82 6.52
CA ILE A 49 13.92 -16.83 5.77
C ILE A 49 15.41 -16.86 6.12
N LEU A 50 16.24 -16.83 5.08
CA LEU A 50 17.69 -16.67 5.12
C LEU A 50 18.07 -15.33 4.50
N PHE A 51 18.75 -14.49 5.27
CA PHE A 51 19.37 -13.26 4.79
C PHE A 51 20.82 -13.56 4.39
N ASN A 52 21.06 -13.71 3.09
CA ASN A 52 22.39 -13.95 2.54
C ASN A 52 23.01 -12.62 2.11
N PHE A 53 23.91 -12.09 2.94
CA PHE A 53 24.72 -10.95 2.57
C PHE A 53 25.88 -11.40 1.69
N VAL A 54 25.86 -10.94 0.44
CA VAL A 54 26.95 -11.07 -0.51
C VAL A 54 27.93 -9.96 -0.19
N ASN A 55 28.80 -10.24 0.79
CA ASN A 55 29.73 -9.26 1.33
C ASN A 55 30.97 -9.17 0.46
N ASN A 56 30.97 -8.16 -0.41
CA ASN A 56 32.09 -7.85 -1.29
C ASN A 56 32.94 -6.70 -0.76
N PHE A 57 32.69 -6.26 0.47
CA PHE A 57 33.34 -5.15 1.18
C PHE A 57 33.01 -3.73 0.67
N TYR A 58 32.21 -3.58 -0.40
CA TYR A 58 31.97 -2.29 -1.04
C TYR A 58 30.49 -2.04 -1.41
N GLY A 59 29.98 -0.88 -0.98
CA GLY A 59 28.73 -0.28 -1.46
C GLY A 59 29.00 0.79 -2.51
N MET A 60 28.80 0.49 -3.80
CA MET A 60 29.35 1.30 -4.89
C MET A 60 30.87 1.50 -4.73
N GLY A 61 31.30 2.69 -4.31
CA GLY A 61 32.71 3.01 -4.02
C GLY A 61 33.07 3.08 -2.54
N GLY A 62 32.08 3.10 -1.62
CA GLY A 62 32.34 3.17 -0.18
C GLY A 62 32.62 1.80 0.42
N GLN A 63 33.63 1.70 1.29
CA GLN A 63 33.96 0.48 2.02
C GLN A 63 33.01 0.28 3.20
N THR A 64 32.41 -0.90 3.33
CA THR A 64 31.57 -1.19 4.49
C THR A 64 32.39 -1.30 5.76
N PHE A 65 33.60 -1.83 5.68
CA PHE A 65 34.52 -1.88 6.80
C PHE A 65 35.34 -0.58 6.93
N GLY A 66 35.27 0.08 8.09
CA GLY A 66 36.13 1.22 8.43
C GLY A 66 35.70 2.57 7.84
N GLU A 67 34.70 2.59 6.96
CA GLU A 67 34.16 3.82 6.37
C GLU A 67 32.65 3.93 6.57
N THR A 68 31.84 3.12 5.89
CA THR A 68 30.38 3.35 5.84
C THR A 68 29.56 2.56 6.86
N MET A 69 30.15 1.55 7.54
CA MET A 69 29.43 0.74 8.54
C MET A 69 30.20 0.58 9.85
N GLY A 70 29.44 0.43 10.95
CA GLY A 70 29.97 0.28 12.32
C GLY A 70 30.02 -1.15 12.87
N PHE A 71 29.66 -2.16 12.08
CA PHE A 71 29.57 -3.55 12.58
C PHE A 71 30.92 -4.29 12.63
N ASP A 72 31.97 -3.80 11.95
CA ASP A 72 33.27 -4.47 11.74
C ASP A 72 33.13 -5.82 10.99
N ILE A 73 32.41 -6.78 11.57
CA ILE A 73 31.99 -8.03 10.94
C ILE A 73 30.47 -8.05 10.82
N LEU A 74 29.95 -8.18 9.59
CA LEU A 74 28.51 -8.08 9.32
C LEU A 74 27.70 -9.12 10.10
N ALA A 75 28.23 -10.33 10.29
CA ALA A 75 27.57 -11.36 11.10
C ALA A 75 27.18 -10.90 12.53
N ARG A 76 27.85 -9.88 13.10
CA ARG A 76 27.49 -9.30 14.40
C ARG A 76 26.13 -8.62 14.41
N ALA A 77 25.63 -8.17 13.25
CA ALA A 77 24.31 -7.54 13.14
C ALA A 77 23.20 -8.43 13.69
N GLY A 78 23.32 -9.76 13.52
CA GLY A 78 22.34 -10.72 14.03
C GLY A 78 22.17 -10.66 15.56
N ALA A 79 23.21 -10.28 16.31
CA ALA A 79 23.14 -10.15 17.77
C ALA A 79 22.22 -9.02 18.24
N GLY A 80 21.96 -8.03 17.39
CA GLY A 80 21.01 -6.95 17.69
C GLY A 80 19.55 -7.33 17.43
N VAL A 81 19.27 -8.51 16.84
CA VAL A 81 17.91 -8.88 16.38
C VAL A 81 17.22 -9.84 17.35
N ASN A 82 17.88 -10.93 17.75
CA ASN A 82 17.28 -11.91 18.67
C ASN A 82 18.32 -12.65 19.53
N PRO A 83 17.92 -13.37 20.59
CA PRO A 83 18.86 -14.08 21.47
C PRO A 83 19.67 -15.19 20.78
N GLN A 84 19.19 -15.70 19.64
CA GLN A 84 19.90 -16.69 18.81
C GLN A 84 20.92 -16.02 17.88
N MET A 85 21.03 -14.69 17.90
CA MET A 85 21.85 -13.88 17.01
C MET A 85 21.59 -14.14 15.52
N MET A 86 20.33 -14.42 15.16
CA MET A 86 19.90 -14.91 13.84
C MET A 86 20.71 -16.11 13.34
N HIS A 87 21.23 -16.93 14.25
CA HIS A 87 22.16 -18.02 13.90
C HIS A 87 23.27 -17.57 12.94
N ALA A 88 23.72 -16.32 13.07
CA ALA A 88 24.58 -15.68 12.09
C ALA A 88 25.90 -16.44 11.90
N GLU A 89 26.33 -16.56 10.65
CA GLU A 89 27.57 -17.24 10.30
C GLU A 89 28.28 -16.51 9.17
N ARG A 90 29.57 -16.23 9.37
CA ARG A 90 30.45 -15.73 8.31
C ARG A 90 31.05 -16.91 7.59
N VAL A 91 30.88 -16.97 6.27
CA VAL A 91 31.36 -18.08 5.44
C VAL A 91 32.30 -17.55 4.36
N ASP A 92 33.33 -18.33 4.07
CA ASP A 92 34.19 -18.10 2.91
C ASP A 92 33.42 -18.44 1.64
N GLY A 93 32.93 -17.42 0.93
CA GLY A 93 32.18 -17.57 -0.32
C GLY A 93 33.04 -18.04 -1.49
N TYR A 94 34.37 -18.00 -1.37
CA TYR A 94 35.29 -18.52 -2.39
C TYR A 94 35.52 -20.03 -2.26
N ASN A 95 34.98 -20.66 -1.21
CA ASN A 95 34.96 -22.10 -1.02
C ASN A 95 33.51 -22.63 -1.17
N PRO A 96 33.11 -23.14 -2.36
CA PRO A 96 31.75 -23.60 -2.61
C PRO A 96 31.28 -24.71 -1.64
N LEU A 97 32.21 -25.53 -1.13
CA LEU A 97 31.87 -26.58 -0.17
C LEU A 97 31.56 -26.01 1.22
N ALA A 98 32.23 -24.92 1.62
CA ALA A 98 31.92 -24.24 2.88
C ALA A 98 30.54 -23.58 2.82
N VAL A 99 30.20 -22.94 1.69
CA VAL A 99 28.87 -22.37 1.46
C VAL A 99 27.79 -23.46 1.48
N ALA A 100 28.00 -24.58 0.77
CA ALA A 100 27.05 -25.69 0.75
C ALA A 100 26.79 -26.27 2.14
N ASP A 101 27.85 -26.46 2.92
CA ASP A 101 27.79 -26.98 4.29
C ASP A 101 27.08 -25.99 5.25
N ALA A 102 27.35 -24.69 5.13
CA ALA A 102 26.63 -23.65 5.87
C ALA A 102 25.13 -23.66 5.54
N ILE A 103 24.77 -23.71 4.25
CA ILE A 103 23.37 -23.79 3.80
C ILE A 103 22.68 -25.05 4.34
N GLU A 104 23.36 -26.21 4.34
CA GLU A 104 22.79 -27.44 4.89
C GLU A 104 22.47 -27.31 6.40
N ARG A 105 23.38 -26.71 7.17
CA ARG A 105 23.13 -26.41 8.59
C ARG A 105 21.96 -25.46 8.77
N LYS A 106 21.93 -24.34 8.04
CA LYS A 106 20.88 -23.32 8.17
C LYS A 106 19.51 -23.84 7.74
N LYS A 107 19.45 -24.66 6.69
CA LYS A 107 18.21 -25.30 6.22
C LYS A 107 17.51 -26.08 7.32
N LYS A 108 18.25 -26.83 8.15
CA LYS A 108 17.68 -27.61 9.26
C LYS A 108 16.94 -26.71 10.25
N LEU A 109 17.54 -25.57 10.63
CA LEU A 109 16.95 -24.57 11.53
C LEU A 109 15.69 -23.92 10.92
N LEU A 110 15.78 -23.51 9.65
CA LEU A 110 14.67 -22.86 8.96
C LEU A 110 13.44 -23.76 8.84
N LEU A 111 13.65 -25.03 8.48
CA LEU A 111 12.57 -26.01 8.40
C LEU A 111 11.96 -26.32 9.77
N ALA A 112 12.78 -26.31 10.84
CA ALA A 112 12.33 -26.47 12.22
C ALA A 112 11.57 -25.25 12.78
N GLY A 113 11.52 -24.13 12.07
CA GLY A 113 10.86 -22.90 12.56
C GLY A 113 11.70 -22.12 13.56
N GLU A 114 13.02 -22.36 13.58
CA GLU A 114 13.99 -21.72 14.46
C GLU A 114 14.69 -20.51 13.81
N GLY A 115 14.28 -20.14 12.59
CA GLY A 115 14.76 -18.93 11.92
C GLY A 115 14.36 -17.62 12.63
N PRO A 116 14.71 -16.46 12.06
CA PRO A 116 15.41 -16.27 10.79
C PRO A 116 16.91 -16.60 10.91
N VAL A 117 17.58 -16.74 9.76
CA VAL A 117 19.04 -16.93 9.73
C VAL A 117 19.77 -15.89 8.91
N LEU A 118 20.99 -15.53 9.30
CA LEU A 118 21.87 -14.59 8.58
C LEU A 118 23.15 -15.28 8.12
N LEU A 119 23.55 -15.07 6.87
CA LEU A 119 24.86 -15.44 6.35
C LEU A 119 25.62 -14.20 5.90
N ASP A 120 26.85 -14.05 6.38
CA ASP A 120 27.84 -13.07 5.93
C ASP A 120 28.79 -13.80 4.96
N THR A 121 28.41 -13.88 3.69
CA THR A 121 29.11 -14.64 2.66
C THR A 121 30.18 -13.77 2.02
N ILE A 122 31.44 -14.02 2.38
CA ILE A 122 32.58 -13.23 1.93
C ILE A 122 32.89 -13.54 0.48
N THR A 123 32.95 -12.48 -0.32
CA THR A 123 33.31 -12.53 -1.73
C THR A 123 34.04 -11.24 -2.11
N TYR A 124 34.28 -11.05 -3.40
CA TYR A 124 34.85 -9.82 -3.91
C TYR A 124 34.30 -9.49 -5.29
N ARG A 125 34.04 -8.21 -5.53
CA ARG A 125 33.58 -7.72 -6.83
C ARG A 125 34.80 -7.34 -7.66
N ILE A 126 35.23 -8.21 -8.58
CA ILE A 126 36.43 -7.94 -9.42
C ILE A 126 36.24 -6.70 -10.30
N SER A 127 35.05 -6.54 -10.90
CA SER A 127 34.71 -5.40 -11.77
C SER A 127 34.23 -4.17 -10.98
N GLY A 128 34.04 -3.04 -11.68
CA GLY A 128 33.34 -1.85 -11.18
C GLY A 128 31.93 -2.15 -10.66
N HIS A 129 31.32 -1.21 -9.93
CA HIS A 129 29.93 -1.31 -9.49
C HIS A 129 28.96 -1.47 -10.67
N SER A 130 29.27 -0.80 -11.78
CA SER A 130 28.60 -0.95 -13.07
C SER A 130 29.66 -1.05 -14.19
N PRO A 131 29.27 -1.45 -15.41
CA PRO A 131 30.18 -1.48 -16.55
C PRO A 131 30.84 -0.13 -16.87
N SER A 132 30.28 0.99 -16.40
CA SER A 132 30.80 2.34 -16.60
C SER A 132 31.61 2.88 -15.41
N ASP A 133 31.74 2.11 -14.32
CA ASP A 133 32.47 2.54 -13.13
C ASP A 133 33.99 2.43 -13.35
N ALA A 134 34.69 3.56 -13.19
CA ALA A 134 36.14 3.66 -13.32
C ALA A 134 36.92 2.95 -12.20
N SER A 135 36.26 2.56 -11.10
CA SER A 135 36.83 1.77 -10.01
C SER A 135 38.08 2.39 -9.35
N SER A 136 38.10 3.72 -9.17
CA SER A 136 39.27 4.45 -8.66
C SER A 136 39.56 4.24 -7.16
N TYR A 137 38.68 3.58 -6.43
CA TYR A 137 38.73 3.37 -4.97
C TYR A 137 39.38 2.04 -4.57
N ARG A 138 39.80 1.21 -5.54
CA ARG A 138 40.46 -0.08 -5.31
C ARG A 138 41.81 -0.12 -6.01
N THR A 139 42.82 -0.65 -5.35
CA THR A 139 44.15 -0.78 -5.95
C THR A 139 44.21 -1.98 -6.89
N LYS A 140 45.09 -1.94 -7.90
CA LYS A 140 45.33 -3.10 -8.77
C LYS A 140 45.86 -4.30 -7.99
N ASP A 141 46.66 -4.05 -6.96
CA ASP A 141 47.23 -5.10 -6.11
C ASP A 141 46.14 -5.82 -5.32
N GLU A 142 45.21 -5.07 -4.72
CA GLU A 142 44.04 -5.64 -4.02
C GLU A 142 43.20 -6.51 -4.95
N ILE A 143 42.83 -6.00 -6.13
CA ILE A 143 42.06 -6.75 -7.12
C ILE A 143 42.81 -8.02 -7.53
N GLY A 144 44.11 -7.90 -7.84
CA GLY A 144 44.94 -9.03 -8.24
C GLY A 144 45.08 -10.10 -7.16
N MET A 145 45.06 -9.74 -5.87
CA MET A 145 45.03 -10.70 -4.77
C MET A 145 43.72 -11.50 -4.73
N TRP A 146 42.59 -10.84 -4.97
CA TRP A 146 41.29 -11.52 -5.02
C TRP A 146 41.11 -12.37 -6.27
N GLU A 147 41.60 -11.94 -7.43
CA GLU A 147 41.59 -12.73 -8.67
C GLU A 147 42.38 -14.05 -8.51
N GLN A 148 43.49 -14.04 -7.77
CA GLN A 148 44.26 -15.27 -7.49
C GLN A 148 43.49 -16.27 -6.62
N ALA A 149 42.54 -15.79 -5.81
CA ALA A 149 41.74 -16.63 -4.95
C ALA A 149 40.47 -17.17 -5.64
N ASP A 150 40.10 -16.63 -6.82
CA ASP A 150 38.82 -16.88 -7.51
C ASP A 150 38.34 -18.34 -7.38
N ALA A 151 37.12 -18.49 -6.85
CA ALA A 151 36.48 -19.78 -6.61
C ALA A 151 36.41 -20.65 -7.87
N LEU A 152 36.23 -20.08 -9.06
CA LEU A 152 36.15 -20.83 -10.31
C LEU A 152 37.49 -21.48 -10.66
N VAL A 153 38.61 -20.83 -10.34
CA VAL A 153 39.96 -21.35 -10.60
C VAL A 153 40.35 -22.32 -9.48
N SER A 154 40.30 -21.86 -8.23
CA SER A 154 40.78 -22.62 -7.08
C SER A 154 39.97 -23.89 -6.82
N PHE A 155 38.64 -23.87 -7.05
CA PHE A 155 37.81 -25.06 -6.89
C PHE A 155 38.00 -26.05 -8.04
N ALA A 156 38.16 -25.58 -9.29
CA ALA A 156 38.46 -26.46 -10.42
C ALA A 156 39.80 -27.20 -10.21
N ASP A 157 40.85 -26.48 -9.81
CA ASP A 157 42.15 -27.07 -9.47
C ASP A 157 42.03 -28.13 -8.38
N ARG A 158 41.18 -27.88 -7.37
CA ARG A 158 40.93 -28.83 -6.29
C ARG A 158 40.24 -30.09 -6.79
N LEU A 159 39.25 -29.97 -7.68
CA LEU A 159 38.57 -31.12 -8.27
C LEU A 159 39.51 -31.96 -9.13
N ILE A 160 40.38 -31.32 -9.92
CA ILE A 160 41.40 -32.01 -10.73
C ILE A 160 42.42 -32.73 -9.84
N LYS A 161 42.97 -32.03 -8.84
CA LYS A 161 43.91 -32.64 -7.88
C LYS A 161 43.31 -33.81 -7.12
N ALA A 162 42.01 -33.77 -6.85
CA ALA A 162 41.27 -34.85 -6.20
C ALA A 162 40.87 -35.99 -7.15
N GLY A 163 41.11 -35.85 -8.46
CA GLY A 163 40.73 -36.84 -9.48
C GLY A 163 39.23 -36.94 -9.71
N VAL A 164 38.46 -35.89 -9.38
CA VAL A 164 37.00 -35.86 -9.57
C VAL A 164 36.65 -35.51 -11.02
N ILE A 165 37.46 -34.65 -11.64
CA ILE A 165 37.40 -34.31 -13.06
C ILE A 165 38.82 -34.23 -13.62
N ASP A 166 38.97 -34.26 -14.94
CA ASP A 166 40.21 -33.90 -15.64
C ASP A 166 40.14 -32.56 -16.40
N ASP A 167 41.25 -32.14 -17.02
CA ASP A 167 41.33 -30.90 -17.79
C ASP A 167 40.40 -30.90 -19.03
N ALA A 168 40.17 -32.05 -19.64
CA ALA A 168 39.30 -32.17 -20.81
C ALA A 168 37.83 -31.98 -20.39
N GLU A 169 37.42 -32.55 -19.27
CA GLU A 169 36.10 -32.34 -18.68
C GLU A 169 35.90 -30.88 -18.26
N LEU A 170 36.88 -30.24 -17.62
CA LEU A 170 36.81 -28.82 -17.28
C LEU A 170 36.63 -27.95 -18.54
N THR A 171 37.39 -28.24 -19.59
CA THR A 171 37.30 -27.52 -20.88
C THR A 171 35.92 -27.70 -21.49
N ALA A 172 35.41 -28.94 -21.55
CA ALA A 172 34.07 -29.23 -22.05
C ALA A 172 32.97 -28.52 -21.23
N MET A 173 33.12 -28.39 -19.91
CA MET A 173 32.20 -27.63 -19.06
C MET A 173 32.20 -26.14 -19.42
N LYS A 174 33.38 -25.53 -19.60
CA LYS A 174 33.53 -24.12 -19.99
C LYS A 174 32.91 -23.85 -21.36
N GLU A 175 33.19 -24.69 -22.35
CA GLU A 175 32.61 -24.59 -23.70
C GLU A 175 31.08 -24.70 -23.68
N ARG A 176 30.54 -25.64 -22.89
CA ARG A 176 29.10 -25.79 -22.71
C ARG A 176 28.46 -24.53 -22.10
N VAL A 177 29.11 -23.89 -21.12
CA VAL A 177 28.61 -22.63 -20.53
C VAL A 177 28.70 -21.50 -21.55
N ALA A 178 29.81 -21.36 -22.26
CA ALA A 178 29.99 -20.34 -23.31
C ALA A 178 28.91 -20.48 -24.40
N SER A 179 28.66 -21.70 -24.88
CA SER A 179 27.60 -21.97 -25.87
C SER A 179 26.20 -21.61 -25.37
N LYS A 180 25.89 -21.87 -24.08
CA LYS A 180 24.62 -21.46 -23.48
C LYS A 180 24.49 -19.94 -23.42
N ILE A 181 25.53 -19.22 -23.01
CA ILE A 181 25.55 -17.76 -22.96
C ILE A 181 25.39 -17.19 -24.37
N GLU A 182 26.12 -17.71 -25.35
CA GLU A 182 26.01 -17.30 -26.75
C GLU A 182 24.59 -17.46 -27.27
N ARG A 183 23.95 -18.60 -27.00
CA ARG A 183 22.55 -18.84 -27.38
C ARG A 183 21.61 -17.83 -26.72
N ALA A 184 21.78 -17.55 -25.43
CA ALA A 184 20.95 -16.56 -24.72
C ALA A 184 21.12 -15.15 -25.29
N LEU A 185 22.36 -14.74 -25.58
CA LEU A 185 22.66 -13.44 -26.20
C LEU A 185 22.07 -13.33 -27.60
N ARG A 186 22.17 -14.39 -28.42
CA ARG A 186 21.53 -14.44 -29.74
C ARG A 186 20.02 -14.24 -29.65
N LEU A 187 19.36 -14.92 -28.71
CA LEU A 187 17.92 -14.73 -28.48
C LEU A 187 17.60 -13.30 -28.03
N ALA A 188 18.44 -12.69 -27.20
CA ALA A 188 18.17 -11.36 -26.63
C ALA A 188 18.34 -10.20 -27.63
N ILE A 189 19.17 -10.35 -28.66
CA ILE A 189 19.44 -9.29 -29.64
C ILE A 189 18.71 -9.47 -30.97
N ASP A 190 18.16 -10.66 -31.21
CA ASP A 190 17.51 -11.02 -32.47
C ASP A 190 15.99 -10.80 -32.37
N PRO A 191 15.46 -9.71 -32.95
CA PRO A 191 14.03 -9.42 -32.90
C PRO A 191 13.18 -10.39 -33.72
N GLU A 192 13.76 -11.20 -34.61
CA GLU A 192 13.02 -12.27 -35.30
C GLU A 192 12.82 -13.48 -34.38
N LEU A 193 13.80 -13.79 -33.53
CA LEU A 193 13.73 -14.88 -32.56
C LEU A 193 12.98 -14.50 -31.28
N SER A 194 13.12 -13.24 -30.84
CA SER A 194 12.51 -12.69 -29.63
C SER A 194 11.94 -11.30 -29.91
N PRO A 195 10.79 -11.21 -30.61
CA PRO A 195 10.19 -9.93 -30.93
C PRO A 195 9.82 -9.14 -29.68
N HIS A 196 10.04 -7.83 -29.72
CA HIS A 196 9.65 -6.94 -28.62
C HIS A 196 8.14 -6.74 -28.60
N ALA A 197 7.56 -6.70 -27.40
CA ALA A 197 6.20 -6.22 -27.21
C ALA A 197 6.11 -4.73 -27.61
N PRO A 198 4.94 -4.26 -28.09
CA PRO A 198 4.73 -2.83 -28.31
C PRO A 198 4.85 -2.08 -26.98
N GLY A 199 5.35 -0.84 -27.01
CA GLY A 199 5.51 -0.05 -25.78
C GLY A 199 4.21 0.16 -25.00
N SER A 200 3.06 0.14 -25.68
CA SER A 200 1.72 0.21 -25.05
C SER A 200 1.42 -0.96 -24.13
N PHE A 201 2.04 -2.12 -24.36
CA PHE A 201 1.81 -3.34 -23.57
C PHE A 201 2.08 -3.11 -22.08
N ILE A 202 3.08 -2.31 -21.72
CA ILE A 202 3.40 -1.95 -20.33
C ILE A 202 2.18 -1.30 -19.65
N GLY A 203 1.47 -0.43 -20.38
CA GLY A 203 0.24 0.23 -19.93
C GLY A 203 -0.93 -0.74 -19.77
N GLU A 204 -1.05 -1.70 -20.69
CA GLU A 204 -2.11 -2.71 -20.69
C GLU A 204 -2.02 -3.67 -19.49
N VAL A 205 -0.82 -3.90 -18.95
CA VAL A 205 -0.59 -4.78 -17.78
C VAL A 205 -0.31 -4.03 -16.48
N MET A 206 -0.60 -2.72 -16.41
CA MET A 206 -0.50 -1.94 -15.16
C MET A 206 -1.43 -2.49 -14.08
N PHE A 207 -2.64 -2.89 -14.48
CA PHE A 207 -3.64 -3.52 -13.63
C PHE A 207 -4.03 -4.86 -14.23
N SER A 208 -4.09 -5.87 -13.37
CA SER A 208 -4.61 -7.20 -13.70
C SER A 208 -6.14 -7.20 -13.84
N ASN A 209 -6.84 -6.31 -13.12
CA ASN A 209 -8.30 -6.19 -13.10
C ASN A 209 -9.01 -7.55 -13.00
N THR A 210 -8.43 -8.48 -12.23
CA THR A 210 -8.92 -9.85 -12.13
C THR A 210 -9.53 -10.07 -10.75
N PRO A 211 -10.86 -10.11 -10.63
CA PRO A 211 -11.50 -10.47 -9.37
C PRO A 211 -11.30 -11.95 -9.08
N THR A 212 -10.88 -12.27 -7.86
CA THR A 212 -10.58 -13.63 -7.42
C THR A 212 -11.16 -13.84 -6.03
N ASP A 213 -12.11 -14.77 -5.87
CA ASP A 213 -12.74 -14.92 -4.55
C ASP A 213 -11.83 -15.55 -3.50
N ARG A 214 -11.06 -16.56 -3.93
CA ARG A 214 -10.09 -17.28 -3.12
C ARG A 214 -8.83 -17.58 -3.93
N MET A 215 -7.67 -17.46 -3.30
CA MET A 215 -6.37 -17.69 -3.96
C MET A 215 -5.86 -19.14 -3.80
N ASP A 216 -6.61 -19.96 -3.06
CA ASP A 216 -6.27 -21.34 -2.69
C ASP A 216 -7.57 -22.09 -2.37
N ASP A 217 -7.59 -23.40 -2.64
CA ASP A 217 -8.78 -24.26 -2.48
C ASP A 217 -8.96 -24.80 -1.05
N ARG A 218 -8.04 -24.49 -0.13
CA ARG A 218 -8.16 -24.87 1.28
C ARG A 218 -9.41 -24.27 1.92
N GLU A 219 -9.95 -25.00 2.89
CA GLU A 219 -10.97 -24.44 3.79
C GLU A 219 -10.37 -23.29 4.63
N PRO A 220 -11.06 -22.14 4.74
CA PRO A 220 -10.63 -21.03 5.57
C PRO A 220 -10.48 -21.43 7.04
N GLU A 221 -9.28 -21.20 7.59
CA GLU A 221 -8.99 -21.47 9.00
C GLU A 221 -9.67 -20.39 9.88
N VAL A 222 -10.76 -20.76 10.56
CA VAL A 222 -11.54 -19.93 11.49
C VAL A 222 -11.78 -20.68 12.83
N LEU A 223 -12.05 -19.94 13.90
CA LEU A 223 -12.20 -20.46 15.27
C LEU A 223 -13.67 -20.69 15.69
N LEU A 224 -14.62 -20.06 15.01
CA LEU A 224 -16.06 -20.19 15.25
C LEU A 224 -16.84 -19.94 13.95
N PRO A 225 -18.09 -20.44 13.82
CA PRO A 225 -18.97 -20.11 12.71
C PRO A 225 -19.28 -18.61 12.63
N LEU A 226 -19.45 -18.05 11.43
CA LEU A 226 -19.62 -16.61 11.22
C LEU A 226 -20.80 -16.04 12.02
N GLU A 227 -21.90 -16.78 12.04
CA GLU A 227 -23.14 -16.45 12.75
C GLU A 227 -22.99 -16.42 14.28
N GLU A 228 -21.99 -17.10 14.83
CA GLU A 228 -21.70 -17.12 16.27
C GLU A 228 -20.74 -15.99 16.68
N ASN A 229 -20.26 -15.19 15.72
CA ASN A 229 -19.35 -14.09 16.03
C ASN A 229 -20.07 -12.98 16.82
N PRO A 230 -19.57 -12.58 18.01
CA PRO A 230 -20.27 -11.61 18.87
C PRO A 230 -20.54 -10.26 18.20
N ARG A 231 -19.65 -9.82 17.31
CA ARG A 231 -19.82 -8.55 16.60
C ARG A 231 -20.80 -8.68 15.44
N VAL A 232 -20.82 -9.82 14.75
CA VAL A 232 -21.85 -10.11 13.72
C VAL A 232 -23.24 -10.10 14.36
N GLU A 233 -23.43 -10.78 15.49
CA GLU A 233 -24.70 -10.75 16.23
C GLU A 233 -25.09 -9.35 16.70
N GLN A 234 -24.11 -8.56 17.14
CA GLN A 234 -24.32 -7.17 17.54
C GLN A 234 -24.81 -6.32 16.37
N ILE A 235 -24.14 -6.39 15.22
CA ILE A 235 -24.47 -5.60 14.03
C ILE A 235 -25.84 -6.02 13.46
N ALA A 236 -26.18 -7.31 13.51
CA ALA A 236 -27.48 -7.81 13.05
C ALA A 236 -28.69 -7.19 13.77
N ARG A 237 -28.49 -6.63 14.98
CA ARG A 237 -29.54 -5.96 15.77
C ARG A 237 -29.62 -4.45 15.52
N LYS A 238 -28.69 -3.90 14.75
CA LYS A 238 -28.63 -2.47 14.44
C LYS A 238 -29.48 -2.16 13.20
N SER A 239 -30.00 -0.94 13.14
CA SER A 239 -30.61 -0.41 11.92
C SER A 239 -29.55 -0.28 10.83
N ARG A 240 -29.91 -0.66 9.61
CA ARG A 240 -29.06 -0.49 8.43
C ARG A 240 -29.09 0.94 7.89
N SER A 241 -30.05 1.75 8.30
CA SER A 241 -30.18 3.17 7.95
C SER A 241 -29.90 4.07 9.16
N ALA A 242 -29.46 5.29 8.90
CA ALA A 242 -29.33 6.37 9.86
C ALA A 242 -30.69 6.86 10.41
N PHE A 243 -31.79 6.57 9.71
CA PHE A 243 -33.13 7.05 10.05
C PHE A 243 -34.08 5.91 10.43
N ASP A 244 -35.12 6.23 11.20
CA ASP A 244 -36.26 5.33 11.45
C ASP A 244 -37.33 5.42 10.34
N ASP A 245 -38.40 4.63 10.47
CA ASP A 245 -39.50 4.58 9.49
C ASP A 245 -40.24 5.93 9.32
N ASP A 246 -40.15 6.83 10.32
CA ASP A 246 -40.71 8.19 10.28
C ASP A 246 -39.70 9.23 9.73
N GLY A 247 -38.50 8.80 9.32
CA GLY A 247 -37.43 9.68 8.83
C GLY A 247 -36.67 10.44 9.92
N LYS A 248 -36.80 10.05 11.20
CA LYS A 248 -36.06 10.68 12.31
C LYS A 248 -34.69 10.03 12.50
N PRO A 249 -33.65 10.82 12.84
CA PRO A 249 -32.31 10.28 13.03
C PRO A 249 -32.26 9.34 14.25
N LEU A 250 -31.66 8.18 14.05
CA LEU A 250 -31.39 7.20 15.10
C LEU A 250 -30.11 7.54 15.86
N SER A 251 -30.03 7.08 17.12
CA SER A 251 -28.79 7.18 17.90
C SER A 251 -27.66 6.38 17.24
N LYS A 252 -26.45 6.91 17.26
CA LYS A 252 -25.21 6.27 16.75
C LYS A 252 -25.02 4.83 17.24
N MET A 253 -25.45 4.52 18.46
CA MET A 253 -25.34 3.16 19.02
C MET A 253 -26.29 2.14 18.37
N LYS A 254 -27.36 2.61 17.72
CA LYS A 254 -28.41 1.78 17.12
C LYS A 254 -28.23 1.56 15.62
N VAL A 255 -27.27 2.23 14.97
CA VAL A 255 -27.09 2.17 13.51
C VAL A 255 -25.82 1.40 13.16
N THR A 256 -25.85 0.66 12.06
CA THR A 256 -24.66 0.10 11.43
C THR A 256 -23.81 1.26 10.95
N ALA A 257 -22.75 1.55 11.70
CA ALA A 257 -21.86 2.66 11.40
C ALA A 257 -20.84 2.27 10.32
N TYR A 258 -20.15 3.26 9.75
CA TYR A 258 -19.06 3.07 8.79
C TYR A 258 -18.04 2.02 9.24
N ARG A 259 -17.64 2.03 10.53
CA ARG A 259 -16.72 1.01 11.10
C ARG A 259 -17.28 -0.41 11.08
N ASP A 260 -18.60 -0.56 11.17
CA ASP A 260 -19.27 -1.87 11.14
C ASP A 260 -19.38 -2.37 9.70
N ALA A 261 -19.59 -1.46 8.75
CA ALA A 261 -19.60 -1.78 7.33
C ALA A 261 -18.22 -2.29 6.85
N LEU A 262 -17.12 -1.65 7.28
CA LEU A 262 -15.77 -2.13 7.04
C LEU A 262 -15.53 -3.51 7.67
N PHE A 263 -15.95 -3.69 8.93
CA PHE A 263 -15.85 -4.98 9.61
C PHE A 263 -16.57 -6.10 8.84
N GLU A 264 -17.79 -5.85 8.34
CA GLU A 264 -18.55 -6.83 7.57
C GLU A 264 -17.82 -7.26 6.28
N ALA A 265 -17.17 -6.32 5.58
CA ALA A 265 -16.38 -6.64 4.38
C ALA A 265 -15.12 -7.47 4.73
N VAL A 266 -14.40 -7.08 5.79
CA VAL A 266 -13.20 -7.80 6.23
C VAL A 266 -13.54 -9.22 6.69
N ILE A 267 -14.53 -9.37 7.58
CA ILE A 267 -14.89 -10.69 8.11
C ILE A 267 -15.40 -11.61 7.00
N HIS A 268 -16.22 -11.11 6.07
CA HIS A 268 -16.69 -11.89 4.93
C HIS A 268 -15.51 -12.49 4.16
N ARG A 269 -14.50 -11.67 3.79
CA ARG A 269 -13.38 -12.20 3.02
C ARG A 269 -12.53 -13.21 3.78
N PHE A 270 -12.39 -13.06 5.10
CA PHE A 270 -11.69 -14.05 5.93
C PHE A 270 -12.35 -15.45 5.91
N TYR A 271 -13.67 -15.50 5.83
CA TYR A 271 -14.47 -16.74 5.73
C TYR A 271 -14.56 -17.29 4.30
N GLU A 272 -14.10 -16.55 3.29
CA GLU A 272 -14.08 -16.99 1.89
C GLU A 272 -12.70 -17.41 1.39
N ASP A 273 -11.66 -16.66 1.76
CA ASP A 273 -10.32 -16.84 1.24
C ASP A 273 -9.38 -17.36 2.34
N PRO A 274 -8.88 -18.62 2.25
CA PRO A 274 -7.97 -19.18 3.25
C PRO A 274 -6.58 -18.52 3.26
N THR A 275 -6.25 -17.70 2.26
CA THR A 275 -4.95 -17.03 2.14
C THR A 275 -4.95 -15.61 2.70
N LEU A 276 -6.11 -15.00 2.94
CA LEU A 276 -6.18 -13.66 3.48
C LEU A 276 -5.56 -13.63 4.87
N ALA A 277 -4.56 -12.77 5.07
CA ALA A 277 -4.06 -12.43 6.38
C ALA A 277 -4.04 -10.90 6.56
N ALA A 278 -4.28 -10.46 7.79
CA ALA A 278 -4.23 -9.05 8.15
C ALA A 278 -3.25 -8.79 9.29
N TRP A 279 -2.51 -7.69 9.17
CA TRP A 279 -1.58 -7.26 10.21
C TRP A 279 -1.29 -5.76 10.12
N GLY A 280 -0.78 -5.23 11.21
CA GLY A 280 -0.52 -3.82 11.43
C GLY A 280 -0.34 -3.60 12.92
N GLU A 281 -0.16 -2.35 13.31
CA GLU A 281 0.03 -1.97 14.69
C GLU A 281 -1.30 -2.07 15.44
N GLU A 282 -1.36 -2.94 16.46
CA GLU A 282 -2.57 -3.14 17.29
C GLU A 282 -3.83 -3.62 16.53
N ASN A 283 -3.68 -4.19 15.32
CA ASN A 283 -4.80 -4.71 14.53
C ASN A 283 -5.58 -5.82 15.24
N ARG A 284 -4.92 -6.64 16.08
CA ARG A 284 -5.54 -7.80 16.71
C ARG A 284 -6.19 -7.48 18.05
N ASP A 285 -5.38 -7.14 19.06
CA ASP A 285 -5.86 -7.13 20.45
C ASP A 285 -6.68 -5.88 20.77
N TRP A 286 -6.29 -4.72 20.22
CA TRP A 286 -7.10 -3.50 20.30
C TRP A 286 -8.20 -3.43 19.23
N GLY A 287 -8.06 -4.22 18.16
CA GLY A 287 -8.97 -4.25 17.01
C GLY A 287 -8.70 -3.14 15.99
N GLY A 288 -7.48 -2.60 15.96
CA GLY A 288 -7.08 -1.43 15.17
C GLY A 288 -7.45 -0.11 15.84
N ALA A 289 -6.83 1.00 15.41
CA ALA A 289 -6.99 2.32 16.03
C ALA A 289 -8.46 2.80 16.09
N PHE A 290 -9.28 2.35 15.14
CA PHE A 290 -10.70 2.69 15.03
C PHE A 290 -11.63 1.48 15.19
N ALA A 291 -11.14 0.42 15.82
CA ALA A 291 -11.88 -0.79 16.18
C ALA A 291 -12.53 -1.52 15.00
N VAL A 292 -12.01 -1.41 13.77
CA VAL A 292 -12.54 -2.12 12.59
C VAL A 292 -12.35 -3.63 12.72
N TYR A 293 -11.24 -4.10 13.30
CA TYR A 293 -10.96 -5.52 13.49
C TYR A 293 -11.52 -6.10 14.80
N ARG A 294 -12.12 -5.29 15.67
CA ARG A 294 -12.74 -5.80 16.91
C ARG A 294 -13.77 -6.89 16.57
N GLY A 295 -13.75 -8.02 17.27
CA GLY A 295 -14.58 -9.19 16.94
C GLY A 295 -13.88 -10.22 16.05
N LEU A 296 -12.79 -9.87 15.36
CA LEU A 296 -12.04 -10.84 14.55
C LEU A 296 -11.09 -11.70 15.37
N THR A 297 -10.64 -11.22 16.53
CA THR A 297 -9.78 -11.97 17.45
C THR A 297 -10.44 -13.25 17.94
N GLU A 298 -11.76 -13.22 18.12
CA GLU A 298 -12.57 -14.38 18.45
C GLU A 298 -12.73 -15.34 17.26
N ALA A 299 -12.81 -14.80 16.03
CA ALA A 299 -13.03 -15.59 14.81
C ALA A 299 -11.77 -16.18 14.18
N LEU A 300 -10.59 -15.61 14.42
CA LEU A 300 -9.40 -15.90 13.64
C LEU A 300 -8.23 -16.41 14.48
N PRO A 301 -7.49 -17.42 13.99
CA PRO A 301 -6.24 -17.82 14.61
C PRO A 301 -5.15 -16.76 14.38
N TYR A 302 -4.13 -16.75 15.24
CA TYR A 302 -3.06 -15.74 15.22
C TYR A 302 -2.35 -15.59 13.86
N HIS A 303 -2.16 -16.66 13.08
CA HIS A 303 -1.48 -16.56 11.79
C HIS A 303 -2.33 -15.91 10.69
N ARG A 304 -3.63 -15.68 10.93
CA ARG A 304 -4.56 -14.99 10.01
C ARG A 304 -4.74 -13.52 10.40
N LEU A 305 -4.67 -13.18 11.69
CA LEU A 305 -4.73 -11.82 12.22
C LEU A 305 -3.72 -11.65 13.37
N PHE A 306 -2.73 -10.77 13.19
CA PHE A 306 -1.67 -10.54 14.18
C PHE A 306 -1.20 -9.08 14.21
N ASN A 307 -0.58 -8.68 15.32
CA ASN A 307 0.07 -7.39 15.43
C ASN A 307 1.47 -7.45 14.80
N SER A 308 1.87 -6.42 14.08
CA SER A 308 3.26 -6.24 13.62
C SER A 308 4.09 -5.43 14.61
N SER A 309 5.39 -5.31 14.35
CA SER A 309 6.23 -4.25 14.91
C SER A 309 5.84 -2.86 14.36
N ILE A 310 6.22 -1.80 15.06
CA ILE A 310 6.10 -0.37 14.66
C ILE A 310 7.09 -0.03 13.54
N SER A 311 6.84 -0.57 12.36
CA SER A 311 7.76 -0.54 11.22
C SER A 311 6.95 -0.63 9.94
N GLU A 312 6.55 0.52 9.42
CA GLU A 312 5.65 0.64 8.29
C GLU A 312 6.24 0.03 7.01
N GLY A 313 7.56 0.20 6.80
CA GLY A 313 8.28 -0.44 5.70
C GLY A 313 8.19 -1.97 5.77
N ALA A 314 8.39 -2.58 6.93
CA ALA A 314 8.19 -4.02 7.08
C ALA A 314 6.72 -4.45 6.94
N ILE A 315 5.77 -3.66 7.46
CA ILE A 315 4.33 -3.96 7.35
C ILE A 315 3.92 -4.08 5.90
N VAL A 316 4.21 -3.06 5.09
CA VAL A 316 3.84 -3.04 3.67
C VAL A 316 4.73 -3.96 2.85
N GLY A 317 6.04 -3.97 3.09
CA GLY A 317 7.01 -4.78 2.35
C GLY A 317 6.74 -6.28 2.48
N ALA A 318 6.38 -6.76 3.68
CA ALA A 318 5.92 -8.13 3.86
C ALA A 318 4.58 -8.39 3.16
N GLY A 319 3.71 -7.38 3.05
CA GLY A 319 2.45 -7.45 2.33
C GLY A 319 2.66 -7.67 0.84
N VAL A 320 3.55 -6.88 0.24
CA VAL A 320 4.02 -7.03 -1.14
C VAL A 320 4.61 -8.43 -1.34
N GLY A 321 5.56 -8.85 -0.50
CA GLY A 321 6.20 -10.16 -0.63
C GLY A 321 5.21 -11.32 -0.49
N TYR A 322 4.22 -11.20 0.41
CA TYR A 322 3.18 -12.20 0.60
C TYR A 322 2.23 -12.27 -0.60
N ALA A 323 1.81 -11.12 -1.14
CA ALA A 323 0.98 -11.02 -2.33
C ALA A 323 1.64 -11.67 -3.56
N LEU A 324 2.91 -11.32 -3.81
CA LEU A 324 3.71 -11.93 -4.88
C LEU A 324 3.91 -13.44 -4.72
N SER A 325 3.84 -13.94 -3.48
CA SER A 325 3.98 -15.37 -3.16
C SER A 325 2.62 -16.11 -3.18
N GLY A 326 1.57 -15.48 -3.72
CA GLY A 326 0.24 -16.07 -3.91
C GLY A 326 -0.63 -16.10 -2.65
N GLY A 327 -0.39 -15.21 -1.68
CA GLY A 327 -1.33 -14.92 -0.60
C GLY A 327 -2.09 -13.62 -0.83
N ARG A 328 -3.09 -13.32 0.00
CA ARG A 328 -3.79 -12.03 0.01
C ARG A 328 -3.49 -11.26 1.29
N ALA A 329 -3.09 -10.01 1.16
CA ALA A 329 -2.66 -9.18 2.29
C ALA A 329 -3.64 -8.02 2.54
N LEU A 330 -4.06 -7.86 3.79
CA LEU A 330 -4.74 -6.66 4.28
C LEU A 330 -3.86 -6.02 5.36
N VAL A 331 -3.09 -5.01 4.99
CA VAL A 331 -2.18 -4.33 5.91
C VAL A 331 -2.75 -2.98 6.32
N GLU A 332 -2.49 -2.55 7.54
CA GLU A 332 -2.96 -1.25 8.05
C GLU A 332 -1.77 -0.42 8.53
N LEU A 333 -1.70 0.84 8.07
CA LEU A 333 -0.89 1.87 8.71
C LEU A 333 -1.84 2.78 9.49
N MET A 334 -1.49 3.07 10.75
CA MET A 334 -2.41 3.74 11.67
C MET A 334 -2.93 5.09 11.14
N TYR A 335 -2.04 5.88 10.55
CA TYR A 335 -2.34 7.19 9.96
C TYR A 335 -1.69 7.31 8.58
N CYS A 336 -2.36 8.06 7.69
CA CYS A 336 -1.88 8.37 6.34
C CYS A 336 -0.48 8.99 6.35
N ASP A 337 -0.17 9.83 7.34
CA ASP A 337 1.12 10.48 7.55
C ASP A 337 2.30 9.49 7.56
N PHE A 338 2.07 8.25 8.02
CA PHE A 338 3.11 7.22 8.13
C PHE A 338 3.35 6.45 6.83
N MET A 339 2.57 6.70 5.76
CA MET A 339 2.88 6.17 4.42
C MET A 339 4.29 6.56 3.96
N GLY A 340 4.81 7.71 4.41
CA GLY A 340 6.16 8.16 4.07
C GLY A 340 7.26 7.24 4.60
N ARG A 341 6.98 6.48 5.67
CA ARG A 341 7.88 5.48 6.23
C ARG A 341 7.93 4.19 5.40
N ALA A 342 6.86 3.90 4.65
CA ALA A 342 6.73 2.76 3.73
C ALA A 342 6.76 3.17 2.24
N GLY A 343 7.33 4.34 1.94
CA GLY A 343 7.22 4.95 0.62
C GLY A 343 7.82 4.11 -0.51
N ASP A 344 8.96 3.43 -0.28
CA ASP A 344 9.54 2.55 -1.31
C ASP A 344 8.62 1.35 -1.58
N GLU A 345 8.11 0.72 -0.51
CA GLU A 345 7.26 -0.44 -0.57
C GLU A 345 5.92 -0.15 -1.26
N ILE A 346 5.37 1.05 -1.07
CA ILE A 346 4.13 1.48 -1.74
C ILE A 346 4.41 1.96 -3.17
N PHE A 347 5.31 2.93 -3.36
CA PHE A 347 5.42 3.65 -4.62
C PHE A 347 6.26 2.92 -5.68
N ASN A 348 7.23 2.11 -5.24
CA ASN A 348 8.14 1.39 -6.13
C ASN A 348 7.83 -0.10 -6.17
N GLN A 349 7.64 -0.74 -5.01
CA GLN A 349 7.42 -2.19 -4.99
C GLN A 349 5.98 -2.54 -5.38
N ALA A 350 4.99 -2.20 -4.55
CA ALA A 350 3.59 -2.56 -4.79
C ALA A 350 3.10 -2.10 -6.18
N ALA A 351 3.42 -0.87 -6.56
CA ALA A 351 2.91 -0.25 -7.78
C ALA A 351 3.43 -0.82 -9.10
N LYS A 352 4.61 -1.49 -9.14
CA LYS A 352 5.33 -1.74 -10.40
C LYS A 352 5.47 -3.20 -10.78
N TRP A 353 5.35 -4.13 -9.84
CA TRP A 353 5.63 -5.55 -10.07
C TRP A 353 4.81 -6.19 -11.20
N GLN A 354 3.54 -5.80 -11.36
CA GLN A 354 2.68 -6.35 -12.42
C GLN A 354 3.27 -6.05 -13.80
N SER A 355 3.53 -4.77 -14.12
CA SER A 355 4.13 -4.40 -15.41
C SER A 355 5.59 -4.82 -15.55
N MET A 356 6.39 -4.74 -14.48
CA MET A 356 7.80 -5.19 -14.52
C MET A 356 7.93 -6.70 -14.78
N SER A 357 6.89 -7.47 -14.48
CA SER A 357 6.81 -8.90 -14.77
C SER A 357 6.03 -9.23 -16.05
N ALA A 358 5.74 -8.23 -16.89
CA ALA A 358 4.95 -8.41 -18.12
C ALA A 358 3.54 -9.01 -17.85
N GLY A 359 2.93 -8.65 -16.72
CA GLY A 359 1.61 -9.13 -16.30
C GLY A 359 1.59 -10.55 -15.72
N VAL A 360 2.76 -11.18 -15.50
CA VAL A 360 2.84 -12.54 -14.95
C VAL A 360 2.54 -12.57 -13.45
N LEU A 361 2.90 -11.52 -12.72
CA LEU A 361 2.65 -11.38 -11.29
C LEU A 361 1.43 -10.48 -11.06
N THR A 362 0.62 -10.87 -10.07
CA THR A 362 -0.49 -10.07 -9.53
C THR A 362 -0.14 -9.54 -8.13
N MET A 363 -0.89 -8.54 -7.65
CA MET A 363 -0.65 -7.90 -6.35
C MET A 363 -1.94 -7.78 -5.51
N PRO A 364 -2.52 -8.88 -4.98
CA PRO A 364 -3.68 -8.86 -4.07
C PRO A 364 -3.33 -8.29 -2.69
N LEU A 365 -3.10 -6.98 -2.64
CA LEU A 365 -2.67 -6.20 -1.47
C LEU A 365 -3.60 -5.01 -1.28
N VAL A 366 -4.21 -4.92 -0.11
CA VAL A 366 -4.95 -3.73 0.34
C VAL A 366 -4.18 -3.10 1.50
N VAL A 367 -3.80 -1.84 1.36
CA VAL A 367 -3.21 -1.01 2.43
C VAL A 367 -4.28 -0.06 2.93
N ARG A 368 -4.77 -0.27 4.15
CA ARG A 368 -5.71 0.64 4.81
C ARG A 368 -4.94 1.75 5.53
N VAL A 369 -5.40 2.98 5.38
CA VAL A 369 -4.83 4.16 6.04
C VAL A 369 -5.94 5.11 6.50
N SER A 370 -5.74 5.75 7.66
CA SER A 370 -6.68 6.76 8.14
C SER A 370 -6.21 8.19 7.85
N VAL A 371 -7.10 9.03 7.31
CA VAL A 371 -6.90 10.48 7.14
C VAL A 371 -7.53 11.17 8.32
N GLY A 372 -6.72 11.89 9.09
CA GLY A 372 -7.11 12.22 10.45
C GLY A 372 -7.70 13.59 10.72
N SER A 373 -8.11 13.71 11.97
CA SER A 373 -8.80 14.85 12.58
C SER A 373 -8.53 14.81 14.07
N LYS A 374 -8.35 15.97 14.72
CA LYS A 374 -8.11 16.19 16.15
C LYS A 374 -6.71 15.88 16.69
N TYR A 375 -5.77 15.48 15.84
CA TYR A 375 -4.44 15.01 16.26
C TYR A 375 -3.26 15.82 15.68
N GLY A 376 -3.56 16.97 15.07
CA GLY A 376 -2.57 17.94 14.62
C GLY A 376 -1.73 17.47 13.42
N ALA A 377 -0.54 18.06 13.29
CA ALA A 377 0.24 18.08 12.05
C ALA A 377 0.79 16.74 11.53
N GLN A 378 0.84 15.68 12.35
CA GLN A 378 1.43 14.37 11.99
C GLN A 378 0.43 13.21 12.06
N HIS A 379 -0.87 13.52 12.08
CA HIS A 379 -1.94 12.54 12.20
C HIS A 379 -3.20 12.99 11.46
N SER A 380 -3.07 13.92 10.50
CA SER A 380 -4.22 14.56 9.85
C SER A 380 -4.00 14.85 8.37
N GLN A 381 -2.85 14.44 7.82
CA GLN A 381 -2.55 14.74 6.43
C GLN A 381 -3.33 13.83 5.48
N ASP A 382 -3.73 14.40 4.35
CA ASP A 382 -4.29 13.69 3.22
C ASP A 382 -3.22 13.63 2.11
N TRP A 383 -2.71 12.43 1.83
CA TRP A 383 -1.74 12.19 0.75
C TRP A 383 -2.36 11.44 -0.45
N SER A 384 -3.68 11.46 -0.57
CA SER A 384 -4.40 10.75 -1.63
C SER A 384 -3.94 11.17 -3.03
N SER A 385 -3.63 12.46 -3.25
CA SER A 385 -3.08 12.98 -4.51
C SER A 385 -1.71 12.38 -4.86
N LEU A 386 -0.81 12.24 -3.87
CA LEU A 386 0.50 11.63 -4.06
C LEU A 386 0.35 10.18 -4.54
N VAL A 387 -0.54 9.42 -3.91
CA VAL A 387 -0.78 8.03 -4.25
C VAL A 387 -1.44 7.89 -5.62
N ALA A 388 -2.48 8.69 -5.90
CA ALA A 388 -3.18 8.66 -7.17
C ALA A 388 -2.29 9.04 -8.36
N HIS A 389 -1.23 9.83 -8.11
CA HIS A 389 -0.22 10.16 -9.13
C HIS A 389 0.68 8.96 -9.50
N ILE A 390 0.90 8.00 -8.60
CA ILE A 390 1.81 6.88 -8.84
C ILE A 390 1.14 5.83 -9.74
N PRO A 391 1.67 5.55 -10.95
CA PRO A 391 1.07 4.55 -11.84
C PRO A 391 1.10 3.15 -11.22
N GLY A 392 -0.03 2.44 -11.32
CA GLY A 392 -0.15 1.04 -10.86
C GLY A 392 -0.74 0.89 -9.47
N LEU A 393 -1.11 1.98 -8.79
CA LEU A 393 -1.88 1.95 -7.54
C LEU A 393 -3.33 2.30 -7.80
N LYS A 394 -4.26 1.49 -7.27
CA LYS A 394 -5.67 1.88 -7.15
C LYS A 394 -5.88 2.67 -5.87
N VAL A 395 -6.73 3.69 -5.93
CA VAL A 395 -6.98 4.62 -4.82
C VAL A 395 -8.48 4.79 -4.59
N MET A 396 -8.90 4.37 -3.40
CA MET A 396 -10.30 4.32 -2.97
C MET A 396 -10.48 5.15 -1.69
N PHE A 397 -11.54 5.95 -1.61
CA PHE A 397 -11.82 6.82 -0.46
C PHE A 397 -13.34 6.95 -0.19
N PRO A 398 -13.98 5.92 0.41
CA PRO A 398 -15.41 5.96 0.68
C PRO A 398 -15.81 7.01 1.74
N ALA A 399 -16.98 7.62 1.56
CA ALA A 399 -17.53 8.60 2.52
C ALA A 399 -18.75 8.09 3.32
N THR A 400 -19.38 6.99 2.89
CA THR A 400 -20.61 6.44 3.49
C THR A 400 -20.44 4.98 3.92
N PRO A 401 -21.24 4.47 4.88
CA PRO A 401 -21.21 3.06 5.24
C PRO A 401 -21.54 2.11 4.08
N TYR A 402 -22.46 2.47 3.20
CA TYR A 402 -22.75 1.68 1.99
C TYR A 402 -21.51 1.56 1.09
N ASP A 403 -20.87 2.70 0.79
CA ASP A 403 -19.69 2.72 -0.06
C ASP A 403 -18.51 2.00 0.62
N ALA A 404 -18.32 2.16 1.92
CA ALA A 404 -17.24 1.53 2.68
C ALA A 404 -17.26 0.00 2.59
N LYS A 405 -18.44 -0.62 2.78
CA LYS A 405 -18.59 -2.09 2.67
C LYS A 405 -18.39 -2.55 1.23
N GLY A 406 -19.10 -1.94 0.27
CA GLY A 406 -19.04 -2.37 -1.12
C GLY A 406 -17.67 -2.16 -1.77
N MET A 407 -16.99 -1.04 -1.47
CA MET A 407 -15.66 -0.76 -2.00
C MET A 407 -14.57 -1.61 -1.34
N LEU A 408 -14.66 -1.89 -0.04
CA LEU A 408 -13.69 -2.78 0.60
C LEU A 408 -13.86 -4.23 0.13
N ASN A 409 -15.10 -4.68 -0.11
CA ASN A 409 -15.37 -5.96 -0.77
C ASN A 409 -14.71 -6.04 -2.16
N LEU A 410 -14.89 -5.00 -2.98
CA LEU A 410 -14.25 -4.87 -4.29
C LEU A 410 -12.73 -4.97 -4.18
N ALA A 411 -12.12 -4.16 -3.30
CA ALA A 411 -10.68 -4.14 -3.08
C ALA A 411 -10.13 -5.50 -2.64
N LEU A 412 -10.80 -6.14 -1.67
CA LEU A 412 -10.39 -7.43 -1.13
C LEU A 412 -10.61 -8.59 -2.11
N ARG A 413 -11.54 -8.48 -3.07
CA ARG A 413 -11.70 -9.47 -4.14
C ARG A 413 -10.67 -9.29 -5.26
N GLY A 414 -10.18 -8.07 -5.44
CA GLY A 414 -9.21 -7.72 -6.48
C GLY A 414 -7.85 -8.41 -6.33
N THR A 415 -7.06 -8.27 -7.40
CA THR A 415 -5.67 -8.74 -7.49
C THR A 415 -4.69 -7.62 -7.83
N ASP A 416 -5.14 -6.37 -7.72
CA ASP A 416 -4.35 -5.15 -7.89
C ASP A 416 -4.07 -4.49 -6.53
N PRO A 417 -2.97 -3.72 -6.39
CA PRO A 417 -2.67 -3.06 -5.13
C PRO A 417 -3.61 -1.86 -4.93
N VAL A 418 -4.30 -1.84 -3.79
CA VAL A 418 -5.25 -0.78 -3.41
C VAL A 418 -4.74 -0.05 -2.18
N ILE A 419 -4.67 1.27 -2.26
CA ILE A 419 -4.58 2.13 -1.08
C ILE A 419 -6.00 2.60 -0.73
N PHE A 420 -6.47 2.19 0.44
CA PHE A 420 -7.83 2.39 0.90
C PHE A 420 -7.82 3.43 2.02
N PHE A 421 -8.27 4.64 1.69
CA PHE A 421 -8.31 5.79 2.59
C PHE A 421 -9.61 5.79 3.40
N GLU A 422 -9.50 6.09 4.69
CA GLU A 422 -10.62 6.19 5.61
C GLU A 422 -10.53 7.50 6.39
N SER A 423 -11.57 8.35 6.34
CA SER A 423 -11.55 9.56 7.17
C SER A 423 -11.98 9.24 8.59
N GLN A 424 -11.19 9.70 9.57
CA GLN A 424 -11.49 9.47 10.99
C GLN A 424 -12.82 10.09 11.45
N ARG A 425 -13.31 11.11 10.73
CA ARG A 425 -14.58 11.78 11.00
C ARG A 425 -15.80 10.90 10.69
N LEU A 426 -15.61 9.82 9.92
CA LEU A 426 -16.70 9.01 9.35
C LEU A 426 -17.03 7.75 10.15
N TYR A 427 -16.13 7.25 11.01
CA TYR A 427 -16.28 5.92 11.64
C TYR A 427 -17.58 5.71 12.45
N ASP A 428 -18.23 6.79 12.90
CA ASP A 428 -19.48 6.76 13.67
C ASP A 428 -20.72 7.18 12.88
N ILE A 429 -20.60 7.44 11.58
CA ILE A 429 -21.71 7.83 10.72
C ILE A 429 -22.50 6.59 10.27
N GLY A 430 -23.82 6.70 10.24
CA GLY A 430 -24.75 5.70 9.70
C GLY A 430 -25.14 6.02 8.25
N GLU A 431 -25.77 5.07 7.57
CA GLU A 431 -26.12 5.24 6.14
C GLU A 431 -27.31 6.19 5.94
N GLU A 432 -27.07 7.33 5.29
CA GLU A 432 -28.06 8.39 5.07
C GLU A 432 -28.66 8.41 3.65
N PHE A 433 -28.06 7.72 2.69
CA PHE A 433 -28.33 7.94 1.26
C PHE A 433 -28.94 6.72 0.59
N HIS A 434 -28.39 5.52 0.82
CA HIS A 434 -28.84 4.32 0.15
C HIS A 434 -30.23 3.89 0.66
N PRO A 435 -31.25 3.77 -0.21
CA PRO A 435 -32.57 3.28 0.18
C PRO A 435 -32.49 1.87 0.78
N GLY A 436 -33.02 1.68 1.99
CA GLY A 436 -32.90 0.41 2.73
C GLY A 436 -31.63 0.29 3.56
N GLY A 437 -30.76 1.31 3.56
CA GLY A 437 -29.53 1.33 4.36
C GLY A 437 -28.43 0.43 3.79
N VAL A 438 -27.44 0.09 4.61
CA VAL A 438 -26.35 -0.83 4.26
C VAL A 438 -26.91 -2.26 4.05
N PRO A 439 -26.84 -2.84 2.84
CA PRO A 439 -27.30 -4.21 2.61
C PRO A 439 -26.60 -5.23 3.50
N THR A 440 -27.33 -6.25 3.92
CA THR A 440 -26.79 -7.35 4.75
C THR A 440 -25.90 -8.27 3.93
N GLU A 441 -26.33 -8.55 2.72
CA GLU A 441 -25.73 -9.42 1.72
C GLU A 441 -24.40 -8.85 1.19
N TYR A 442 -23.70 -9.70 0.45
CA TYR A 442 -22.50 -9.31 -0.28
C TYR A 442 -22.89 -8.42 -1.47
N TYR A 443 -22.17 -7.32 -1.64
CA TYR A 443 -22.22 -6.46 -2.82
C TYR A 443 -20.90 -5.74 -3.00
N GLU A 444 -20.71 -5.19 -4.19
CA GLU A 444 -19.56 -4.39 -4.59
C GLU A 444 -20.04 -3.08 -5.20
N ILE A 445 -19.26 -2.02 -5.02
CA ILE A 445 -19.44 -0.77 -5.77
C ILE A 445 -18.74 -0.92 -7.13
N PRO A 446 -19.36 -0.52 -8.26
CA PRO A 446 -18.67 -0.47 -9.54
C PRO A 446 -17.40 0.38 -9.47
N GLU A 447 -16.28 -0.19 -9.88
CA GLU A 447 -14.97 0.46 -9.78
C GLU A 447 -14.93 1.79 -10.54
N GLY A 448 -14.43 2.84 -9.88
CA GLY A 448 -14.24 4.16 -10.48
C GLY A 448 -15.48 5.02 -10.59
N MET A 449 -16.67 4.51 -10.24
CA MET A 449 -17.93 5.22 -10.43
C MET A 449 -18.18 6.25 -9.31
N PRO A 450 -18.44 7.54 -9.59
CA PRO A 450 -18.99 8.49 -8.62
C PRO A 450 -20.44 8.15 -8.21
N ASP A 451 -20.95 8.76 -7.14
CA ASP A 451 -22.34 8.61 -6.70
C ASP A 451 -23.03 9.95 -6.45
N VAL A 452 -24.23 10.14 -7.00
CA VAL A 452 -25.04 11.34 -6.76
C VAL A 452 -25.76 11.20 -5.43
N LYS A 453 -25.30 11.93 -4.42
CA LYS A 453 -25.87 11.91 -3.05
C LYS A 453 -27.05 12.86 -2.90
N ARG A 454 -27.14 13.88 -3.76
CA ARG A 454 -28.27 14.82 -3.84
C ARG A 454 -28.40 15.31 -5.28
N GLU A 455 -29.60 15.21 -5.84
CA GLU A 455 -29.92 15.77 -7.15
C GLU A 455 -30.04 17.30 -7.08
N GLY A 456 -29.62 17.99 -8.14
CA GLY A 456 -29.81 19.42 -8.31
C GLY A 456 -29.68 19.90 -9.75
N THR A 457 -29.85 21.20 -9.98
CA THR A 457 -29.95 21.77 -11.35
C THR A 457 -29.18 23.07 -11.58
N ASP A 458 -28.75 23.77 -10.54
CA ASP A 458 -28.10 25.09 -10.68
C ASP A 458 -26.57 25.02 -10.51
N VAL A 459 -26.07 24.10 -9.68
CA VAL A 459 -24.63 23.96 -9.35
C VAL A 459 -24.31 22.50 -9.06
N THR A 460 -23.18 22.00 -9.58
CA THR A 460 -22.60 20.71 -9.19
C THR A 460 -21.51 20.90 -8.15
N ILE A 461 -21.58 20.18 -7.03
CA ILE A 461 -20.52 20.03 -6.04
C ILE A 461 -20.02 18.59 -6.03
N VAL A 462 -18.73 18.38 -6.31
CA VAL A 462 -18.07 17.07 -6.22
C VAL A 462 -17.19 17.05 -4.98
N THR A 463 -17.28 15.98 -4.19
CA THR A 463 -16.54 15.82 -2.93
C THR A 463 -15.68 14.57 -2.90
N VAL A 464 -14.63 14.61 -2.07
CA VAL A 464 -13.81 13.43 -1.71
C VAL A 464 -13.73 13.35 -0.19
N GLY A 465 -14.09 12.19 0.37
CA GLY A 465 -14.00 11.92 1.80
C GLY A 465 -15.04 12.66 2.65
N ALA A 466 -14.69 12.99 3.90
CA ALA A 466 -15.65 13.50 4.89
C ALA A 466 -16.28 14.85 4.55
N THR A 467 -15.68 15.62 3.63
CA THR A 467 -16.20 16.90 3.15
C THR A 467 -17.56 16.76 2.44
N LEU A 468 -17.97 15.53 2.06
CA LEU A 468 -19.33 15.23 1.60
C LEU A 468 -20.40 15.84 2.52
N TYR A 469 -20.30 15.60 3.84
CA TYR A 469 -21.32 16.05 4.78
C TYR A 469 -21.33 17.58 4.94
N VAL A 470 -20.17 18.23 4.84
CA VAL A 470 -20.04 19.69 4.83
C VAL A 470 -20.68 20.28 3.56
N ALA A 471 -20.47 19.66 2.40
CA ALA A 471 -21.10 20.07 1.15
C ALA A 471 -22.63 19.90 1.18
N LEU A 472 -23.14 18.85 1.82
CA LEU A 472 -24.58 18.66 2.02
C LEU A 472 -25.20 19.72 2.94
N GLU A 473 -24.49 20.15 3.98
CA GLU A 473 -24.90 21.30 4.81
C GLU A 473 -24.95 22.59 4.00
N ALA A 474 -23.93 22.88 3.20
CA ALA A 474 -23.90 24.03 2.31
C ALA A 474 -25.05 23.98 1.27
N ALA A 475 -25.29 22.81 0.66
CA ALA A 475 -26.36 22.59 -0.31
C ALA A 475 -27.75 22.85 0.28
N LYS A 476 -28.00 22.43 1.53
CA LYS A 476 -29.25 22.71 2.26
C LYS A 476 -29.43 24.20 2.51
N GLU A 477 -28.38 24.91 2.93
CA GLU A 477 -28.44 26.34 3.20
C GLU A 477 -28.63 27.17 1.92
N LEU A 478 -27.97 26.76 0.82
CA LEU A 478 -28.10 27.37 -0.50
C LEU A 478 -29.53 27.28 -1.04
N GLU A 479 -30.16 26.11 -0.94
CA GLU A 479 -31.56 25.93 -1.34
C GLU A 479 -32.50 26.74 -0.44
N ALA A 480 -32.37 26.61 0.89
CA ALA A 480 -33.29 27.24 1.84
C ALA A 480 -33.24 28.77 1.82
N THR A 481 -32.06 29.35 1.59
CA THR A 481 -31.85 30.81 1.70
C THR A 481 -31.90 31.52 0.35
N TYR A 482 -31.37 30.89 -0.70
CA TYR A 482 -31.20 31.53 -2.01
C TYR A 482 -31.97 30.83 -3.13
N GLY A 483 -32.63 29.69 -2.84
CA GLY A 483 -33.35 28.92 -3.84
C GLY A 483 -32.43 28.22 -4.86
N VAL A 484 -31.15 28.01 -4.52
CA VAL A 484 -30.16 27.38 -5.41
C VAL A 484 -30.21 25.85 -5.25
N SER A 485 -30.54 25.16 -6.34
CA SER A 485 -30.63 23.71 -6.44
C SER A 485 -29.27 23.08 -6.72
N VAL A 486 -28.62 22.57 -5.67
CA VAL A 486 -27.26 22.00 -5.75
C VAL A 486 -27.25 20.47 -5.95
N GLU A 487 -26.59 19.99 -7.00
CA GLU A 487 -26.23 18.59 -7.15
C GLU A 487 -24.99 18.28 -6.32
N VAL A 488 -25.02 17.23 -5.49
CA VAL A 488 -23.85 16.80 -4.69
C VAL A 488 -23.45 15.40 -5.09
N ILE A 489 -22.19 15.25 -5.51
CA ILE A 489 -21.59 13.99 -5.97
C ILE A 489 -20.44 13.61 -5.02
N ASP A 490 -20.44 12.37 -4.58
CA ASP A 490 -19.28 11.74 -3.94
C ASP A 490 -18.43 11.05 -5.02
N ALA A 491 -17.17 11.44 -5.15
CA ALA A 491 -16.28 10.87 -6.16
C ALA A 491 -15.96 9.38 -5.88
N ARG A 492 -15.90 8.96 -4.61
CA ARG A 492 -15.54 7.62 -4.11
C ARG A 492 -14.15 7.09 -4.48
N PHE A 493 -13.71 7.29 -5.71
CA PHE A 493 -12.44 6.81 -6.25
C PHE A 493 -11.59 7.98 -6.75
N LEU A 494 -10.27 7.84 -6.61
CA LEU A 494 -9.32 8.76 -7.23
C LEU A 494 -8.61 8.07 -8.40
N ASN A 495 -8.35 6.77 -8.30
CA ASN A 495 -7.79 6.00 -9.40
C ASN A 495 -8.30 4.55 -9.39
N PRO A 496 -8.99 4.08 -10.44
CA PRO A 496 -9.50 4.88 -11.56
C PRO A 496 -10.67 5.79 -11.13
N LEU A 497 -10.95 6.85 -11.89
CA LEU A 497 -12.15 7.68 -11.72
C LEU A 497 -12.84 7.84 -13.08
N ASP A 498 -14.10 7.40 -13.18
CA ASP A 498 -14.97 7.68 -14.31
C ASP A 498 -15.59 9.08 -14.14
N VAL A 499 -15.14 10.02 -14.95
CA VAL A 499 -15.62 11.41 -14.90
C VAL A 499 -16.97 11.61 -15.57
N THR A 500 -17.52 10.59 -16.26
CA THR A 500 -18.76 10.72 -17.04
C THR A 500 -19.94 11.25 -16.21
N PRO A 501 -20.23 10.73 -15.00
CA PRO A 501 -21.33 11.28 -14.19
C PRO A 501 -21.12 12.73 -13.76
N ILE A 502 -19.85 13.15 -13.60
CA ILE A 502 -19.51 14.54 -13.28
C ILE A 502 -19.74 15.42 -14.51
N VAL A 503 -19.36 14.95 -15.70
CA VAL A 503 -19.63 15.65 -16.98
C VAL A 503 -21.12 15.81 -17.21
N ASP A 504 -21.91 14.76 -17.04
CA ASP A 504 -23.36 14.80 -17.20
C ASP A 504 -24.01 15.79 -16.22
N SER A 505 -23.52 15.82 -14.98
CA SER A 505 -23.93 16.79 -13.98
C SER A 505 -23.58 18.23 -14.37
N VAL A 506 -22.38 18.46 -14.88
CA VAL A 506 -21.96 19.79 -15.34
C VAL A 506 -22.75 20.25 -16.56
N ALA A 507 -23.06 19.36 -17.50
CA ALA A 507 -23.94 19.68 -18.63
C ALA A 507 -25.36 20.11 -18.18
N LYS A 508 -25.81 19.62 -17.00
CA LYS A 508 -27.07 20.02 -16.40
C LYS A 508 -26.99 21.37 -15.68
N THR A 509 -25.91 21.64 -14.94
CA THR A 509 -25.82 22.78 -14.00
C THR A 509 -24.98 23.96 -14.50
N GLY A 510 -24.09 23.71 -15.45
CA GLY A 510 -23.11 24.63 -15.99
C GLY A 510 -22.01 25.08 -15.01
N LYS A 511 -22.02 24.65 -13.74
CA LYS A 511 -21.10 25.16 -12.70
C LYS A 511 -20.56 24.01 -11.86
N LEU A 512 -19.25 24.01 -11.63
CA LEU A 512 -18.56 22.99 -10.86
C LEU A 512 -17.78 23.59 -9.69
N LEU A 513 -18.07 23.10 -8.48
CA LEU A 513 -17.24 23.28 -7.29
C LEU A 513 -16.76 21.91 -6.78
N LEU A 514 -15.49 21.84 -6.38
CA LEU A 514 -14.83 20.63 -5.89
C LEU A 514 -14.38 20.86 -4.45
N ALA A 515 -14.63 19.91 -3.54
CA ALA A 515 -14.25 20.07 -2.13
C ALA A 515 -13.69 18.80 -1.47
N SER A 516 -12.65 18.96 -0.65
CA SER A 516 -12.03 17.88 0.13
C SER A 516 -11.20 18.43 1.29
N ASP A 517 -11.04 17.65 2.36
CA ASP A 517 -10.18 17.97 3.50
C ASP A 517 -8.68 17.99 3.11
N ALA A 518 -8.32 17.51 1.91
CA ALA A 518 -6.98 17.65 1.36
C ALA A 518 -6.54 19.12 1.24
N CYS A 519 -5.23 19.36 1.44
CA CYS A 519 -4.62 20.66 1.13
C CYS A 519 -4.95 21.06 -0.31
N GLU A 520 -5.54 22.24 -0.52
CA GLU A 520 -6.00 22.69 -1.83
C GLU A 520 -4.87 22.63 -2.87
N ARG A 521 -3.68 23.09 -2.49
CA ARG A 521 -2.50 23.13 -3.36
C ARG A 521 -2.08 21.71 -3.78
N GLY A 522 -2.21 21.42 -5.08
CA GLY A 522 -1.79 20.14 -5.64
C GLY A 522 -2.71 18.96 -5.24
N SER A 523 -3.89 19.24 -4.67
CA SER A 523 -4.91 18.21 -4.43
C SER A 523 -5.36 17.53 -5.73
N PHE A 524 -5.87 16.31 -5.60
CA PHE A 524 -6.46 15.57 -6.73
C PHE A 524 -7.68 16.29 -7.32
N LEU A 525 -8.31 17.21 -6.56
CA LEU A 525 -9.39 18.06 -7.04
C LEU A 525 -8.97 18.90 -8.25
N HIS A 526 -7.73 19.39 -8.30
CA HIS A 526 -7.22 20.12 -9.46
C HIS A 526 -7.08 19.24 -10.70
N ASN A 527 -6.80 17.94 -10.53
CA ASN A 527 -6.80 16.99 -11.63
C ASN A 527 -8.23 16.82 -12.18
N ILE A 528 -9.23 16.62 -11.31
CA ILE A 528 -10.65 16.55 -11.72
C ILE A 528 -11.06 17.85 -12.43
N ALA A 529 -10.76 19.02 -11.84
CA ALA A 529 -11.05 20.32 -12.44
C ALA A 529 -10.47 20.45 -13.86
N SER A 530 -9.22 20.04 -14.05
CA SER A 530 -8.57 20.07 -15.36
C SER A 530 -9.19 19.08 -16.34
N GLN A 531 -9.50 17.86 -15.91
CA GLN A 531 -10.16 16.85 -16.74
C GLN A 531 -11.52 17.35 -17.22
N ILE A 532 -12.37 17.85 -16.31
CA ILE A 532 -13.69 18.39 -16.67
C ILE A 532 -13.55 19.60 -17.59
N THR A 533 -12.62 20.51 -17.33
CA THR A 533 -12.36 21.64 -18.22
C THR A 533 -11.97 21.19 -19.63
N GLN A 534 -11.22 20.09 -19.78
CA GLN A 534 -10.80 19.58 -21.09
C GLN A 534 -11.94 18.91 -21.86
N VAL A 535 -12.83 18.18 -21.17
CA VAL A 535 -13.85 17.34 -21.82
C VAL A 535 -15.25 17.98 -21.87
N ALA A 536 -15.51 18.99 -21.03
CA ALA A 536 -16.81 19.66 -20.88
C ALA A 536 -16.69 21.20 -20.89
N PHE A 537 -15.69 21.75 -21.58
CA PHE A 537 -15.45 23.21 -21.61
C PHE A 537 -16.69 24.02 -22.02
N ASP A 538 -17.38 23.58 -23.07
CA ASP A 538 -18.53 24.30 -23.64
C ASP A 538 -19.76 24.26 -22.73
N GLU A 539 -19.81 23.32 -21.79
CA GLU A 539 -20.89 23.19 -20.82
C GLU A 539 -20.66 24.09 -19.58
N LEU A 540 -19.43 24.58 -19.36
CA LEU A 540 -19.08 25.36 -18.18
C LEU A 540 -19.39 26.86 -18.37
N ASP A 541 -20.28 27.39 -17.53
CA ASP A 541 -20.57 28.83 -17.39
C ASP A 541 -19.43 29.61 -16.70
N GLY A 542 -18.44 28.91 -16.15
CA GLY A 542 -17.30 29.48 -15.46
C GLY A 542 -16.24 28.44 -15.10
N PRO A 543 -15.02 28.86 -14.72
CA PRO A 543 -13.95 27.94 -14.39
C PRO A 543 -14.31 27.13 -13.13
N PRO A 544 -14.03 25.81 -13.08
CA PRO A 544 -14.23 25.03 -11.88
C PRO A 544 -13.55 25.63 -10.66
N VAL A 545 -14.23 25.60 -9.51
CA VAL A 545 -13.73 26.14 -8.24
C VAL A 545 -13.30 25.00 -7.33
N VAL A 546 -12.13 25.11 -6.73
CA VAL A 546 -11.60 24.11 -5.78
C VAL A 546 -11.56 24.73 -4.38
N VAL A 547 -12.11 24.02 -3.41
CA VAL A 547 -12.11 24.36 -1.98
C VAL A 547 -11.46 23.22 -1.21
N GLY A 548 -10.21 23.43 -0.79
CA GLY A 548 -9.49 22.49 0.07
C GLY A 548 -8.97 23.16 1.33
N SER A 549 -8.31 22.38 2.17
CA SER A 549 -7.61 22.89 3.34
C SER A 549 -6.52 23.88 2.95
N ARG A 550 -6.21 24.81 3.85
CA ARG A 550 -5.11 25.77 3.68
C ARG A 550 -3.76 25.05 3.58
N ASN A 551 -2.82 25.67 2.87
CA ASN A 551 -1.52 25.09 2.57
C ASN A 551 -0.46 25.50 3.62
N TRP A 552 -0.71 25.09 4.86
CA TRP A 552 0.17 25.17 6.01
C TRP A 552 0.01 23.91 6.88
N ILE A 553 0.47 23.92 8.14
CA ILE A 553 0.36 22.75 9.02
C ILE A 553 -1.06 22.62 9.59
N THR A 554 -1.57 21.38 9.71
CA THR A 554 -2.81 21.14 10.44
C THR A 554 -2.63 21.61 11.89
N PRO A 555 -3.49 22.54 12.37
CA PRO A 555 -3.30 23.15 13.68
C PRO A 555 -3.84 22.24 14.79
N ALA A 556 -3.82 22.73 16.04
CA ALA A 556 -4.52 22.08 17.14
C ALA A 556 -6.04 22.06 16.91
N VAL A 557 -6.74 21.13 17.57
CA VAL A 557 -8.16 20.84 17.34
C VAL A 557 -9.07 22.08 17.41
N GLU A 558 -8.77 23.02 18.30
CA GLU A 558 -9.50 24.28 18.47
C GLU A 558 -9.44 25.22 17.25
N LEU A 559 -8.46 25.04 16.36
CA LEU A 559 -8.26 25.83 15.15
C LEU A 559 -8.56 25.03 13.87
N GLU A 560 -8.94 23.75 13.96
CA GLU A 560 -9.33 22.94 12.80
C GLU A 560 -10.45 23.57 11.95
N PRO A 561 -11.46 24.26 12.52
CA PRO A 561 -12.46 24.98 11.73
C PRO A 561 -11.89 26.09 10.82
N GLU A 562 -10.69 26.60 11.12
CA GLU A 562 -10.00 27.61 10.30
C GLU A 562 -9.05 26.98 9.26
N PHE A 563 -8.83 25.66 9.34
CA PHE A 563 -7.93 24.92 8.46
C PHE A 563 -8.69 24.12 7.40
N PHE A 564 -9.64 23.29 7.83
CA PHE A 564 -10.43 22.41 6.96
C PHE A 564 -11.59 23.17 6.31
N PRO A 565 -12.05 22.76 5.11
CA PRO A 565 -13.24 23.33 4.50
C PRO A 565 -14.44 23.33 5.44
N GLN A 566 -15.06 24.50 5.59
CA GLN A 566 -16.35 24.68 6.28
C GLN A 566 -17.45 24.97 5.26
N LYS A 567 -18.72 24.86 5.67
CA LYS A 567 -19.86 25.13 4.79
C LYS A 567 -19.80 26.58 4.26
N GLU A 568 -19.36 27.52 5.09
CA GLU A 568 -19.22 28.93 4.73
C GLU A 568 -18.19 29.12 3.62
N TRP A 569 -17.10 28.34 3.62
CA TRP A 569 -16.07 28.43 2.58
C TRP A 569 -16.62 27.99 1.22
N ILE A 570 -17.49 26.97 1.21
CA ILE A 570 -18.16 26.48 -0.01
C ILE A 570 -19.14 27.53 -0.54
N ILE A 571 -19.97 28.11 0.34
CA ILE A 571 -20.96 29.13 -0.02
C ILE A 571 -20.27 30.42 -0.50
N ASP A 572 -19.26 30.90 0.23
CA ASP A 572 -18.50 32.10 -0.11
C ASP A 572 -17.75 31.91 -1.44
N ALA A 573 -17.11 30.75 -1.64
CA ALA A 573 -16.41 30.45 -2.89
C ALA A 573 -17.37 30.37 -4.08
N LEU A 574 -18.56 29.78 -3.90
CA LEU A 574 -19.62 29.80 -4.91
C LEU A 574 -20.04 31.25 -5.23
N HIS A 575 -20.35 32.04 -4.20
CA HIS A 575 -20.79 33.43 -4.33
C HIS A 575 -19.76 34.29 -5.08
N GLU A 576 -18.49 34.22 -4.68
CA GLU A 576 -17.45 35.12 -5.17
C GLU A 576 -16.88 34.71 -6.53
N ARG A 577 -17.02 33.44 -6.95
CA ARG A 577 -16.31 32.92 -8.14
C ARG A 577 -17.19 32.29 -9.22
N LEU A 578 -18.44 31.91 -8.92
CA LEU A 578 -19.30 31.18 -9.86
C LEU A 578 -20.70 31.76 -9.98
N LEU A 579 -21.37 32.01 -8.85
CA LEU A 579 -22.78 32.38 -8.81
C LEU A 579 -23.04 33.41 -7.69
N PRO A 580 -23.04 34.72 -8.00
CA PRO A 580 -23.33 35.76 -7.03
C PRO A 580 -24.71 35.58 -6.39
N LEU A 581 -24.72 35.24 -5.10
CA LEU A 581 -25.91 35.09 -4.27
C LEU A 581 -26.44 36.45 -3.78
N PRO A 582 -27.67 36.87 -4.13
CA PRO A 582 -28.21 38.17 -3.73
C PRO A 582 -28.31 38.34 -2.21
N GLY A 583 -27.76 39.43 -1.67
CA GLY A 583 -27.84 39.76 -0.25
C GLY A 583 -26.99 38.89 0.68
N HIS A 584 -26.21 37.95 0.14
CA HIS A 584 -25.24 37.18 0.91
C HIS A 584 -24.09 38.08 1.38
N VAL A 585 -23.64 37.87 2.62
CA VAL A 585 -22.50 38.58 3.20
C VAL A 585 -21.42 37.54 3.47
N VAL A 586 -20.30 37.69 2.78
CA VAL A 586 -19.18 36.76 2.88
C VAL A 586 -18.60 36.73 4.29
N THR A 587 -18.26 35.54 4.76
CA THR A 587 -17.64 35.36 6.09
C THR A 587 -16.18 34.92 5.99
N THR A 588 -15.77 34.45 4.82
CA THR A 588 -14.43 34.00 4.49
C THR A 588 -14.01 34.56 3.13
N GLU A 589 -12.72 34.88 2.99
CA GLU A 589 -12.21 35.50 1.76
C GLU A 589 -11.82 34.41 0.74
N GLN A 590 -12.63 34.27 -0.31
CA GLN A 590 -12.48 33.30 -1.39
C GLN A 590 -12.31 33.94 -2.78
N THR A 591 -12.12 35.26 -2.84
CA THR A 591 -11.92 36.00 -4.09
C THR A 591 -10.71 35.49 -4.88
N THR A 592 -10.73 35.70 -6.20
CA THR A 592 -9.59 35.37 -7.07
C THR A 592 -8.33 36.16 -6.71
N SER A 593 -8.47 37.39 -6.22
CA SER A 593 -7.35 38.20 -5.72
C SER A 593 -6.70 37.56 -4.49
N SER A 594 -7.49 37.18 -3.50
CA SER A 594 -6.99 36.50 -2.29
C SER A 594 -6.34 35.15 -2.63
N LEU A 595 -6.91 34.41 -3.59
CA LEU A 595 -6.30 33.18 -4.10
C LEU A 595 -4.91 33.43 -4.71
N VAL A 596 -4.76 34.48 -5.53
CA VAL A 596 -3.47 34.87 -6.12
C VAL A 596 -2.47 35.28 -5.03
N GLU A 597 -2.91 35.98 -4.00
CA GLU A 597 -2.06 36.35 -2.86
C GLU A 597 -1.58 35.12 -2.08
N ARG A 598 -2.48 34.17 -1.80
CA ARG A 598 -2.14 32.88 -1.19
C ARG A 598 -1.12 32.10 -2.02
N TYR A 599 -1.31 32.02 -3.34
CA TYR A 599 -0.35 31.37 -4.23
C TYR A 599 1.01 32.05 -4.25
N LYS A 600 1.06 33.39 -4.23
CA LYS A 600 2.33 34.14 -4.11
C LYS A 600 3.03 33.87 -2.79
N ALA A 601 2.27 33.73 -1.71
CA ALA A 601 2.80 33.43 -0.38
C ALA A 601 3.15 31.95 -0.19
N GLY A 602 2.59 31.06 -1.03
CA GLY A 602 2.77 29.62 -0.93
C GLY A 602 2.05 29.00 0.27
N VAL A 603 0.88 29.55 0.65
CA VAL A 603 0.03 29.14 1.79
C VAL A 603 -1.43 28.93 1.43
#